data_AF-A0A9D5ZII1-F1
#
_entry.id   AF-A0A9D5ZII1-F1
#
_cell.length_a   1.000
_cell.length_b   1.000
_cell.length_c   1.000
_cell.angle_alpha   90.00
_cell.angle_beta   90.00
_cell.angle_gamma   90.00
#
_symmetry.space_group_name_H-M   'P 1'
#
loop_
_entity.id
_entity.type
_entity.pdbx_description
1 polymer ?
#
loop_
_entity_poly.entity_id
_entity_poly.type
_entity_poly.pdbx_seq_one_letter_code
_entity_poly.pdbx_strand_id
1 'polypeptide(L)' 'MPRDEEGFFQPQADGRQAPESLGVEDFAARVLAAVAEGGRRAALEHKRAGIPMAEWREGRLVLIPPEEIQVPETPARFPP' A
#
# COMPACT_ATOMS: atom_id res chain seq x y z
N MET A 1 35.14 18.63 -21.86
CA MET A 1 34.17 18.86 -20.76
C MET A 1 34.24 20.34 -20.42
N PRO A 2 33.22 21.18 -20.69
CA PRO A 2 33.32 22.61 -20.42
C PRO A 2 33.16 22.87 -18.90
N ARG A 3 34.09 23.62 -18.33
CA ARG A 3 34.01 24.24 -16.99
C ARG A 3 33.65 25.71 -17.19
N ASP A 4 32.99 26.34 -16.22
CA ASP A 4 32.85 27.79 -16.22
C ASP A 4 34.18 28.47 -15.78
N GLU A 5 34.25 29.79 -15.97
CA GLU A 5 35.44 30.60 -15.69
C GLU A 5 35.80 30.62 -14.19
N GLU A 6 34.89 30.20 -13.32
CA GLU A 6 35.07 30.10 -11.87
C GLU A 6 35.45 28.68 -11.41
N GLY A 7 35.55 27.73 -12.34
CA GLY A 7 35.97 26.36 -12.05
C GLY A 7 34.93 25.51 -11.30
N PHE A 8 33.68 25.97 -11.22
CA PHE A 8 32.60 25.23 -10.62
C PHE A 8 32.01 24.23 -11.62
N PHE A 9 31.65 23.05 -11.11
CA PHE A 9 31.03 22.01 -11.90
C PHE A 9 29.54 22.33 -12.07
N GLN A 10 29.12 22.68 -13.28
CA GLN A 10 27.71 22.81 -13.61
C GLN A 10 27.09 21.41 -13.67
N PRO A 11 26.13 21.05 -12.80
CA PRO A 11 25.42 19.79 -12.92
C PRO A 11 24.68 19.81 -14.26
N GLN A 12 25.02 18.89 -15.17
CA GLN A 12 24.20 18.67 -16.35
C GLN A 12 22.83 18.19 -15.86
N ALA A 13 21.79 18.97 -16.14
CA ALA A 13 20.41 18.53 -16.02
C ALA A 13 20.19 17.39 -17.02
N ASP A 14 20.54 16.18 -16.60
CA ASP A 14 20.03 14.96 -17.18
C ASP A 14 18.49 15.08 -17.18
N GLY A 15 17.89 15.06 -18.37
CA GLY A 15 16.45 15.19 -18.58
C GLY A 15 15.59 14.09 -17.94
N ARG A 16 16.13 13.28 -17.03
CA ARG A 16 15.37 12.48 -16.07
C ARG A 16 14.53 13.39 -15.20
N GLN A 17 13.28 13.57 -15.59
CA GLN A 17 12.22 14.02 -14.71
C GLN A 17 12.25 13.16 -13.45
N ALA A 18 12.46 13.79 -12.29
CA ALA A 18 12.30 13.12 -11.02
C ALA A 18 10.86 12.55 -10.97
N PRO A 19 10.65 11.33 -10.44
CA PRO A 19 9.29 10.83 -10.27
C PRO A 19 8.48 11.88 -9.51
N GLU A 20 7.32 12.25 -10.05
CA GLU A 20 6.46 13.24 -9.43
C GLU A 20 6.21 12.81 -7.98
N SER A 21 6.57 13.68 -7.04
CA SER A 21 6.30 13.44 -5.63
C SER A 21 4.80 13.34 -5.47
N LEU A 22 4.29 12.16 -5.09
CA LEU A 22 2.89 12.01 -4.73
C LEU A 22 2.59 13.00 -3.60
N GLY A 23 1.48 13.73 -3.73
CA GLY A 23 0.92 14.44 -2.58
C GLY A 23 0.71 13.46 -1.42
N VAL A 24 0.83 13.94 -0.19
CA VAL A 24 0.68 13.11 1.02
C VAL A 24 -0.67 12.38 1.01
N GLU A 25 -1.70 13.03 0.48
CA GLU A 25 -3.05 12.51 0.33
C GLU A 25 -3.11 11.33 -0.66
N ASP A 26 -2.44 11.43 -1.81
CA ASP A 26 -2.40 10.35 -2.81
C ASP A 26 -1.62 9.15 -2.28
N PHE A 27 -0.47 9.41 -1.65
CA PHE A 27 0.31 8.37 -1.02
C PHE A 27 -0.50 7.65 0.06
N ALA A 28 -1.16 8.38 0.96
CA ALA A 28 -2.00 7.80 2.00
C ALA A 28 -3.14 6.95 1.40
N ALA A 29 -3.81 7.44 0.35
CA ALA A 29 -4.87 6.70 -0.33
C ALA A 29 -4.36 5.37 -0.89
N ARG A 30 -3.17 5.38 -1.52
CA ARG A 30 -2.54 4.16 -2.07
C ARG A 30 -2.14 3.16 -0.99
N VAL A 31 -1.60 3.65 0.14
CA VAL A 31 -1.26 2.80 1.29
C VAL A 31 -2.52 2.14 1.84
N LEU A 32 -3.60 2.90 2.06
CA LEU A 32 -4.86 2.36 2.57
C LEU A 32 -5.47 1.33 1.61
N ALA A 33 -5.43 1.56 0.30
CA ALA A 33 -5.89 0.61 -0.70
C ALA A 33 -5.08 -0.70 -0.67
N ALA A 34 -3.75 -0.61 -0.55
CA ALA A 34 -2.88 -1.78 -0.46
C ALA A 34 -3.14 -2.60 0.82
N VAL A 35 -3.34 -1.92 1.96
CA VAL A 35 -3.69 -2.57 3.23
C VAL A 35 -5.05 -3.28 3.13
N ALA A 36 -6.05 -2.64 2.52
CA ALA A 36 -7.38 -3.22 2.33
C ALA A 36 -7.33 -4.50 1.45
N GLU A 37 -6.59 -4.46 0.34
CA GLU A 37 -6.44 -5.64 -0.52
C GLU A 37 -5.66 -6.77 0.18
N GLY A 38 -4.62 -6.42 0.96
CA GLY A 38 -3.89 -7.39 1.78
C GLY A 38 -4.81 -8.08 2.80
N GLY A 39 -5.62 -7.31 3.53
CA GLY A 39 -6.59 -7.83 4.48
C GLY A 39 -7.64 -8.74 3.82
N ARG A 40 -8.15 -8.34 2.66
CA ARG A 40 -9.09 -9.15 1.88
C ARG A 40 -8.50 -10.50 1.46
N ARG A 41 -7.26 -10.49 0.96
CA ARG A 41 -6.55 -11.71 0.56
C ARG A 41 -6.31 -12.64 1.75
N ALA A 42 -5.87 -12.11 2.89
CA ALA A 42 -5.70 -12.89 4.11
C ALA A 42 -7.01 -13.54 4.54
N ALA A 43 -8.12 -12.78 4.57
CA ALA A 43 -9.44 -13.33 4.92
C ALA A 43 -9.86 -14.49 3.99
N LEU A 44 -9.62 -14.36 2.68
CA LEU A 44 -9.89 -15.42 1.71
C LEU A 44 -9.03 -16.66 1.94
N GLU A 45 -7.74 -16.49 2.21
CA GLU A 45 -6.80 -17.59 2.45
C GLU A 45 -7.18 -18.36 3.72
N HIS A 46 -7.47 -17.66 4.81
CA HIS A 46 -7.96 -18.25 6.06
C HIS A 46 -9.26 -19.04 5.84
N LYS A 47 -10.24 -18.45 5.14
CA LYS A 47 -11.52 -19.10 4.81
C LYS A 47 -11.33 -20.37 3.99
N ARG A 48 -10.45 -20.34 2.98
CA ARG A 48 -10.13 -21.50 2.13
C ARG A 48 -9.36 -22.60 2.84
N ALA A 49 -8.45 -22.22 3.75
CA ALA A 49 -7.62 -23.15 4.49
C ALA A 49 -8.32 -23.76 5.71
N GLY A 50 -9.52 -23.28 6.06
CA GLY A 50 -10.21 -23.71 7.28
C GLY A 50 -9.53 -23.21 8.55
N ILE A 51 -8.82 -22.08 8.48
CA ILE A 51 -8.07 -21.51 9.60
C ILE A 51 -8.84 -20.30 10.17
N PRO A 52 -9.17 -20.28 11.47
CA PRO A 52 -9.83 -19.13 12.10
C PRO A 52 -8.99 -17.84 11.99
N MET A 53 -9.67 -16.69 12.02
CA MET A 53 -9.02 -15.39 12.19
C MET A 53 -9.18 -14.91 13.62
N ALA A 54 -8.13 -14.31 14.17
CA ALA A 54 -8.20 -13.68 15.46
C ALA A 54 -8.58 -12.20 15.32
N GLU A 55 -9.62 -11.78 16.02
CA GLU A 55 -10.06 -10.39 16.09
C GLU A 55 -10.07 -9.92 17.54
N TRP A 56 -9.59 -8.70 17.78
CA TRP A 56 -9.72 -8.06 19.08
C TRP A 56 -11.09 -7.37 19.19
N ARG A 57 -11.98 -7.89 20.03
CA ARG A 57 -13.32 -7.34 20.27
C ARG A 57 -13.53 -7.14 21.75
N GLU A 58 -13.97 -5.94 22.14
CA GLU A 58 -14.38 -5.65 23.53
C GLU A 58 -13.31 -6.00 24.58
N GLY A 59 -12.03 -5.75 24.26
CA GLY A 59 -10.92 -6.00 25.19
C GLY A 59 -10.49 -7.45 25.30
N ARG A 60 -10.94 -8.34 24.40
CA ARG A 60 -10.51 -9.74 24.35
C ARG A 60 -10.21 -10.22 22.93
N LEU A 61 -9.43 -11.30 22.85
CA LEU A 61 -9.19 -12.04 21.63
C LEU A 61 -10.39 -12.95 21.33
N VAL A 62 -11.01 -12.78 20.16
CA VAL A 62 -12.09 -13.62 19.64
C VAL A 62 -11.61 -14.32 18.39
N LEU A 63 -11.79 -15.64 18.32
CA LEU A 63 -11.52 -16.41 17.11
C LEU A 63 -12.79 -16.48 16.27
N ILE A 64 -12.70 -15.99 15.04
CA ILE A 64 -13.78 -16.05 14.04
C ILE A 64 -13.54 -17.30 13.21
N PRO A 65 -14.48 -18.26 13.21
CA PRO A 65 -14.31 -19.48 12.45
C PRO A 65 -14.38 -19.19 10.94
N PRO A 66 -13.73 -20.02 10.10
CA PRO A 66 -13.60 -19.79 8.65
C PRO A 66 -14.90 -19.44 7.92
N GLU A 67 -15.98 -20.13 8.26
CA GLU A 67 -17.33 -19.98 7.72
C GLU A 67 -17.91 -18.56 7.96
N GLU A 68 -17.60 -17.99 9.13
CA GLU A 68 -18.09 -16.67 9.58
C GLU A 68 -17.17 -15.51 9.17
N ILE A 69 -15.97 -15.79 8.63
CA ILE A 69 -15.08 -14.74 8.11
C ILE A 69 -15.81 -14.00 6.99
N GLN A 70 -16.04 -12.71 7.21
CA GLN A 70 -16.55 -11.78 6.21
C GLN A 70 -15.38 -11.28 5.37
N VAL A 71 -15.48 -11.46 4.05
CA VAL A 71 -14.47 -10.97 3.11
C VAL A 71 -14.93 -9.58 2.66
N PRO A 72 -14.19 -8.51 3.00
CA PRO A 72 -14.55 -7.16 2.57
C PRO A 72 -14.52 -7.07 1.04
N GLU A 73 -15.43 -6.27 0.47
CA GLU A 73 -15.43 -5.99 -0.95
C GLU A 73 -14.13 -5.29 -1.36
N THR A 74 -13.62 -5.63 -2.55
CA THR A 74 -12.42 -4.98 -3.09
C THR A 74 -12.72 -3.49 -3.28
N PRO A 75 -11.94 -2.57 -2.69
CA PRO A 75 -12.08 -1.16 -3.03
C PRO A 75 -11.79 -1.00 -4.52
N ALA A 76 -12.62 -0.21 -5.22
CA ALA A 76 -12.45 0.05 -6.65
C ALA A 76 -10.98 0.36 -6.95
N ARG A 77 -10.41 -0.37 -7.92
CA ARG A 77 -9.02 -0.19 -8.36
C ARG A 77 -8.79 1.29 -8.63
N PHE A 78 -7.90 1.92 -7.86
CA PHE A 78 -7.44 3.27 -8.20
C PHE A 78 -6.80 3.20 -9.59
N PRO A 79 -7.23 4.04 -10.56
CA PRO A 79 -6.55 4.16 -11.84
C PRO A 79 -5.10 4.60 -11.61
N PRO A 80 -4.18 4.21 -12.52
CA PRO A 80 -2.77 4.55 -12.42
C PRO A 80 -2.50 6.06 -12.48
#